data_AF-A0A968TCK7-F1
#
_entry.id   AF-A0A968TCK7-F1
#
_cell.length_a   1.000
_cell.length_b   1.000
_cell.length_c   1.000
_cell.angle_alpha   90.00
_cell.angle_beta   90.00
_cell.angle_gamma   90.00
#
_symmetry.space_group_name_H-M   'P 1'
#
loop_
_entity.id
_entity.type
_entity.pdbx_description
1 polymer ?
#
loop_
_entity_poly.entity_id
_entity_poly.type
_entity_poly.pdbx_seq_one_letter_code
_entity_poly.pdbx_strand_id
1 'polypeptide(L)'
;MSSELTRSSWTIKDEAVLAELISLMDLNPTDTALLRDLHVHARTAAPQMAQAFYTRLMARSETSEYFVGKPMAALHGTIGDWFVDLFSGTYDVEYARKRLQIGSVHVKIGLPVRYPLAMMDVILEYGQQLVAHSSSPTQALRAFHKVLALDLAIFNQAYEDNQLKHLAELVGGERLARIVLAGITS
;
A
#
# COMPACT_ATOMS: atom_id res chain seq x y z
N MET A 1 14.91 35.52 13.12
CA MET A 1 14.47 35.22 11.74
C MET A 1 14.21 33.73 11.67
N SER A 2 13.03 33.28 12.06
CA SER A 2 12.67 31.86 11.88
C SER A 2 12.60 31.62 10.38
N SER A 3 13.49 30.77 9.86
CA SER A 3 13.31 30.25 8.51
C SER A 3 11.92 29.65 8.44
N GLU A 4 11.17 29.98 7.40
CA GLU A 4 9.85 29.39 7.20
C GLU A 4 10.02 27.87 7.12
N LEU A 5 9.60 27.16 8.18
CA LEU A 5 9.71 25.71 8.21
C LEU A 5 8.92 25.13 7.02
N THR A 6 9.67 24.62 6.06
CA THR A 6 9.20 24.03 4.81
C THR A 6 10.07 22.80 4.53
N ARG A 7 9.47 21.75 3.97
CA ARG A 7 10.17 20.52 3.58
C ARG A 7 9.81 20.21 2.14
N SER A 8 10.79 19.81 1.33
CA SER A 8 10.57 19.42 -0.07
C SER A 8 9.61 18.24 -0.18
N SER A 9 9.70 17.26 0.74
CA SER A 9 8.82 16.09 0.76
C SER A 9 7.34 16.45 0.94
N TRP A 10 7.01 17.58 1.58
CA TRP A 10 5.61 18.02 1.73
C TRP A 10 4.98 18.47 0.40
N THR A 11 5.79 18.68 -0.63
CA THR A 11 5.32 19.10 -1.96
C THR A 11 5.09 17.92 -2.90
N ILE A 12 5.54 16.73 -2.55
CA ILE A 12 5.37 15.50 -3.32
C ILE A 12 4.05 14.88 -2.89
N LYS A 13 3.13 14.69 -3.86
CA LYS A 13 1.74 14.32 -3.60
C LYS A 13 1.23 13.37 -4.68
N ASP A 14 0.11 12.72 -4.36
CA ASP A 14 -0.64 11.90 -5.31
C ASP A 14 0.28 10.89 -6.02
N GLU A 15 0.18 10.75 -7.34
CA GLU A 15 1.01 9.80 -8.09
C GLU A 15 2.49 10.21 -8.17
N ALA A 16 2.87 11.44 -7.81
CA ALA A 16 4.28 11.86 -7.79
C ALA A 16 5.10 11.12 -6.71
N VAL A 17 4.43 10.65 -5.65
CA VAL A 17 5.02 9.82 -4.60
C VAL A 17 5.65 8.55 -5.18
N LEU A 18 5.08 8.00 -6.25
CA LEU A 18 5.63 6.81 -6.92
C LEU A 18 7.06 7.03 -7.40
N ALA A 19 7.30 8.11 -8.14
CA ALA A 19 8.60 8.39 -8.73
C ALA A 19 9.66 8.64 -7.65
N GLU A 20 9.29 9.36 -6.58
CA GLU A 20 10.15 9.58 -5.42
C GLU A 20 10.55 8.25 -4.77
N LEU A 21 9.58 7.40 -4.45
CA LEU A 21 9.82 6.15 -3.74
C LEU A 21 10.57 5.11 -4.58
N ILE A 22 10.27 5.00 -5.88
CA ILE A 22 11.04 4.16 -6.81
C ILE A 22 12.50 4.58 -6.83
N SER A 23 12.78 5.89 -6.90
CA SER A 23 14.13 6.42 -6.86
C SER A 23 14.81 6.16 -5.51
N LEU A 24 14.10 6.34 -4.40
CA LEU A 24 14.63 6.14 -3.05
C LEU A 24 15.02 4.68 -2.78
N MET A 25 14.21 3.73 -3.28
CA MET A 25 14.40 2.30 -3.05
C MET A 25 15.25 1.60 -4.13
N ASP A 26 15.68 2.33 -5.14
CA ASP A 26 16.39 1.80 -6.31
C ASP A 26 15.63 0.62 -6.94
N LEU A 27 14.31 0.76 -7.13
CA LEU A 27 13.51 -0.26 -7.82
C LEU A 27 13.82 -0.23 -9.31
N ASN A 28 14.60 -1.20 -9.77
CA ASN A 28 15.24 -1.16 -11.09
C ASN A 28 14.64 -2.18 -12.07
N PRO A 29 14.99 -2.13 -13.37
CA PRO A 29 14.44 -3.05 -14.36
C PRO A 29 14.66 -4.54 -14.06
N THR A 30 15.78 -4.91 -13.43
CA THR A 30 16.05 -6.30 -13.02
C THR A 30 15.03 -6.76 -11.97
N ASP A 31 14.73 -5.92 -10.97
CA ASP A 31 13.71 -6.21 -9.96
C ASP A 31 12.33 -6.42 -10.62
N THR A 32 11.94 -5.52 -11.53
CA THR A 32 10.64 -5.61 -12.22
C THR A 32 10.52 -6.86 -13.08
N ALA A 33 11.60 -7.29 -13.74
CA ALA A 33 11.62 -8.48 -14.58
C ALA A 33 11.46 -9.75 -13.74
N LEU A 34 12.20 -9.86 -12.62
CA LEU A 34 12.09 -11.00 -11.71
C LEU A 34 10.68 -11.19 -11.16
N LEU A 35 9.99 -10.09 -10.86
CA LEU A 35 8.61 -10.13 -10.37
C LEU A 35 7.62 -10.49 -11.48
N ARG A 36 7.81 -9.95 -12.69
CA ARG A 36 6.99 -10.27 -13.87
C ARG A 36 7.00 -11.77 -14.20
N ASP A 37 8.16 -12.43 -14.06
CA ASP A 37 8.29 -13.86 -14.34
C ASP A 37 7.47 -14.72 -13.35
N LEU A 38 7.17 -14.19 -12.17
CA LEU A 38 6.35 -14.83 -11.13
C LEU A 38 4.84 -14.53 -11.29
N HIS A 39 4.44 -13.68 -12.23
CA HIS A 39 3.07 -13.23 -12.39
C HIS A 39 2.06 -14.38 -12.54
N VAL A 40 2.38 -15.41 -13.32
CA VAL A 40 1.49 -16.57 -13.51
C VAL A 40 1.37 -17.39 -12.22
N HIS A 41 2.49 -17.57 -11.50
CA HIS A 41 2.48 -18.25 -10.21
C HIS A 41 1.62 -17.48 -9.19
N ALA A 42 1.72 -16.14 -9.18
CA ALA A 42 0.92 -15.28 -8.32
C ALA A 42 -0.59 -15.43 -8.61
N ARG A 43 -0.99 -15.47 -9.89
CA ARG A 43 -2.39 -15.72 -10.27
C ARG A 43 -2.92 -17.05 -9.75
N THR A 44 -2.09 -18.11 -9.81
CA THR A 44 -2.46 -19.44 -9.29
C THR A 44 -2.60 -19.44 -7.78
N ALA A 45 -1.73 -18.72 -7.05
CA ALA A 45 -1.74 -18.65 -5.59
C ALA A 45 -2.81 -17.70 -5.02
N ALA A 46 -3.26 -16.71 -5.80
CA ALA A 46 -4.14 -15.64 -5.34
C ALA A 46 -5.44 -16.11 -4.66
N PRO A 47 -6.18 -17.14 -5.14
CA PRO A 47 -7.38 -17.61 -4.47
C PRO A 47 -7.12 -18.14 -3.06
N GLN A 48 -6.03 -18.88 -2.87
CA GLN A 48 -5.65 -19.44 -1.57
C GLN A 48 -5.18 -18.33 -0.61
N MET A 49 -4.38 -17.38 -1.11
CA MET A 49 -3.97 -16.19 -0.36
C MET A 49 -5.19 -15.38 0.09
N ALA A 50 -6.14 -15.11 -0.80
CA ALA A 50 -7.36 -14.35 -0.49
C ALA A 50 -8.22 -15.07 0.57
N GLN A 51 -8.33 -16.39 0.48
CA GLN A 51 -9.02 -17.19 1.48
C GLN A 51 -8.34 -17.08 2.85
N ALA A 52 -7.02 -17.20 2.93
CA ALA A 52 -6.27 -17.04 4.18
C ALA A 52 -6.43 -15.63 4.77
N PHE A 53 -6.41 -14.61 3.91
CA PHE A 53 -6.61 -13.22 4.27
C PHE A 53 -7.96 -12.99 4.95
N TYR A 54 -9.06 -13.39 4.31
CA TYR A 54 -10.40 -13.23 4.88
C TYR A 54 -10.68 -14.18 6.03
N THR A 55 -10.09 -15.38 6.05
CA THR A 55 -10.20 -16.29 7.22
C THR A 55 -9.68 -15.61 8.48
N ARG A 56 -8.53 -14.91 8.39
CA ARG A 56 -7.96 -14.17 9.52
C ARG A 56 -8.82 -12.97 9.92
N LEU A 57 -9.30 -12.19 8.96
CA LEU A 57 -10.15 -11.02 9.24
C LEU A 57 -11.52 -11.39 9.81
N MET A 58 -12.08 -12.54 9.44
CA MET A 58 -13.37 -12.98 9.95
C MET A 58 -13.29 -13.60 11.36
N ALA A 59 -12.08 -13.87 11.89
CA ALA A 59 -11.89 -14.51 13.18
C ALA A 59 -12.14 -13.60 14.40
N ARG A 60 -12.30 -12.28 14.18
CA ARG A 60 -12.46 -11.26 15.23
C ARG A 60 -13.59 -10.31 14.88
N SER A 61 -14.38 -9.89 15.87
CA SER A 61 -15.51 -8.97 15.68
C SER A 61 -15.06 -7.61 15.15
N GLU A 62 -13.93 -7.11 15.63
CA GLU A 62 -13.35 -5.81 15.31
C GLU A 62 -12.94 -5.67 13.84
N THR A 63 -12.75 -6.78 13.14
CA THR A 63 -12.43 -6.79 11.71
C THR A 63 -13.58 -7.33 10.88
N SER A 64 -14.33 -8.32 11.38
CA SER A 64 -15.46 -8.91 10.66
C SER A 64 -16.64 -7.95 10.47
N GLU A 65 -16.82 -6.97 11.36
CA GLU A 65 -17.90 -5.98 11.28
C GLU A 65 -17.91 -5.18 9.97
N TYR A 66 -16.74 -4.94 9.36
CA TYR A 66 -16.60 -4.20 8.10
C TYR A 66 -17.15 -4.96 6.87
N PHE A 67 -17.47 -6.25 7.02
CA PHE A 67 -17.87 -7.15 5.93
C PHE A 67 -19.35 -7.55 5.97
N VAL A 68 -20.12 -7.07 6.96
CA VAL A 68 -21.56 -7.38 7.05
C VAL A 68 -22.30 -6.89 5.80
N GLY A 69 -23.02 -7.80 5.15
CA GLY A 69 -23.78 -7.52 3.92
C GLY A 69 -22.94 -7.23 2.68
N LYS A 70 -21.60 -7.44 2.73
CA LYS A 70 -20.71 -7.24 1.58
C LYS A 70 -20.65 -8.48 0.69
N PRO A 71 -20.46 -8.31 -0.64
CA PRO A 71 -20.29 -9.42 -1.56
C PRO A 71 -18.91 -10.07 -1.38
N MET A 72 -18.80 -11.05 -0.49
CA MET A 72 -17.52 -11.66 -0.13
C MET A 72 -16.75 -12.25 -1.32
N ALA A 73 -17.43 -12.80 -2.33
CA ALA A 73 -16.78 -13.32 -3.53
C ALA A 73 -16.06 -12.20 -4.32
N ALA A 74 -16.69 -11.03 -4.46
CA ALA A 74 -16.08 -9.88 -5.12
C ALA A 74 -14.88 -9.35 -4.31
N LEU A 75 -15.00 -9.33 -2.98
CA LEU A 75 -13.91 -8.94 -2.08
C LEU A 75 -12.69 -9.86 -2.17
N HIS A 76 -12.89 -11.18 -2.25
CA HIS A 76 -11.82 -12.14 -2.51
C HIS A 76 -11.15 -11.90 -3.87
N GLY A 77 -11.94 -11.58 -4.90
CA GLY A 77 -11.42 -11.18 -6.20
C GLY A 77 -10.53 -9.94 -6.10
N THR A 78 -11.02 -8.87 -5.47
CA THR A 78 -10.28 -7.61 -5.34
C THR A 78 -8.92 -7.77 -4.64
N ILE A 79 -8.87 -8.48 -3.50
CA ILE A 79 -7.58 -8.69 -2.81
C ILE A 79 -6.65 -9.62 -3.60
N GLY A 80 -7.22 -10.61 -4.30
CA GLY A 80 -6.49 -11.49 -5.20
C GLY A 80 -5.84 -10.74 -6.35
N ASP A 81 -6.61 -9.87 -7.03
CA ASP A 81 -6.11 -9.04 -8.12
C ASP A 81 -5.03 -8.06 -7.64
N TRP A 82 -5.22 -7.44 -6.47
CA TRP A 82 -4.19 -6.58 -5.88
C TRP A 82 -2.89 -7.35 -5.60
N PHE A 83 -2.98 -8.56 -5.03
CA PHE A 83 -1.81 -9.40 -4.76
C PHE A 83 -1.08 -9.80 -6.04
N VAL A 84 -1.83 -10.15 -7.09
CA VAL A 84 -1.29 -10.45 -8.41
C VAL A 84 -0.57 -9.24 -9.01
N ASP A 85 -1.14 -8.04 -8.86
CA ASP A 85 -0.54 -6.81 -9.39
C ASP A 85 0.84 -6.51 -8.76
N LEU A 86 1.13 -7.00 -7.54
CA LEU A 86 2.49 -6.91 -6.93
C LEU A 86 3.57 -7.62 -7.77
N PHE A 87 3.15 -8.53 -8.66
CA PHE A 87 4.00 -9.28 -9.58
C PHE A 87 3.78 -8.86 -11.05
N SER A 88 3.14 -7.71 -11.28
CA SER A 88 2.91 -7.19 -12.64
C SER A 88 4.20 -6.89 -13.40
N GLY A 89 5.24 -6.47 -12.68
CA GLY A 89 6.48 -5.94 -13.25
C GLY A 89 6.31 -4.59 -13.95
N THR A 90 5.18 -3.90 -13.76
CA THR A 90 4.92 -2.55 -14.27
C THR A 90 4.36 -1.69 -13.15
N TYR A 91 5.16 -0.74 -12.67
CA TYR A 91 4.84 0.11 -11.54
C TYR A 91 4.82 1.57 -11.99
N ASP A 92 3.72 1.98 -12.62
CA ASP A 92 3.54 3.28 -13.24
C ASP A 92 2.49 4.15 -12.51
N VAL A 93 2.16 5.30 -13.11
CA VAL A 93 1.18 6.25 -12.55
C VAL A 93 -0.18 5.59 -12.31
N GLU A 94 -0.61 4.67 -13.19
CA GLU A 94 -1.88 3.96 -13.02
C GLU A 94 -1.79 2.96 -11.86
N TYR A 95 -0.64 2.30 -11.71
CA TYR A 95 -0.35 1.47 -10.55
C TYR A 95 -0.50 2.27 -9.25
N ALA A 96 0.10 3.46 -9.15
CA ALA A 96 0.00 4.33 -7.98
C ALA A 96 -1.45 4.78 -7.71
N ARG A 97 -2.18 5.21 -8.75
CA ARG A 97 -3.58 5.63 -8.65
C ARG A 97 -4.47 4.55 -8.03
N LYS A 98 -4.30 3.29 -8.45
CA LYS A 98 -5.01 2.16 -7.85
C LYS A 98 -4.74 2.05 -6.34
N ARG A 99 -3.50 2.23 -5.88
CA ARG A 99 -3.13 2.12 -4.46
C ARG A 99 -3.67 3.27 -3.63
N LEU A 100 -3.61 4.49 -4.15
CA LEU A 100 -4.25 5.67 -3.55
C LEU A 100 -5.77 5.46 -3.41
N GLN A 101 -6.41 4.91 -4.45
CA GLN A 101 -7.84 4.60 -4.41
C GLN A 101 -8.17 3.53 -3.37
N ILE A 102 -7.34 2.47 -3.25
CA ILE A 102 -7.49 1.45 -2.20
C ILE A 102 -7.43 2.12 -0.82
N GLY A 103 -6.42 2.95 -0.55
CA GLY A 103 -6.30 3.70 0.69
C GLY A 103 -7.51 4.60 0.97
N SER A 104 -7.96 5.35 -0.03
CA SER A 104 -9.16 6.20 0.06
C SER A 104 -10.42 5.41 0.44
N VAL A 105 -10.61 4.20 -0.12
CA VAL A 105 -11.74 3.33 0.24
C VAL A 105 -11.68 2.92 1.71
N HIS A 106 -10.50 2.57 2.22
CA HIS A 106 -10.34 2.15 3.61
C HIS A 106 -10.57 3.33 4.58
N VAL A 107 -10.08 4.52 4.22
CA VAL A 107 -10.36 5.76 4.95
C VAL A 107 -11.86 6.06 5.01
N LYS A 108 -12.56 5.97 3.87
CA LYS A 108 -14.00 6.30 3.78
C LYS A 108 -14.88 5.43 4.66
N ILE A 109 -14.49 4.17 4.89
CA ILE A 109 -15.23 3.26 5.79
C ILE A 109 -14.77 3.37 7.24
N GLY A 110 -13.85 4.28 7.56
CA GLY A 110 -13.32 4.47 8.91
C GLY A 110 -12.41 3.34 9.39
N LEU A 111 -11.89 2.50 8.48
CA LEU A 111 -11.10 1.33 8.84
C LEU A 111 -9.72 1.77 9.39
N PRO A 112 -9.37 1.44 10.65
CA PRO A 112 -8.08 1.79 11.21
C PRO A 112 -6.92 1.19 10.40
N VAL A 113 -5.95 2.04 10.02
CA VAL A 113 -4.80 1.65 9.16
C VAL A 113 -3.98 0.47 9.70
N ARG A 114 -3.99 0.26 11.02
CA ARG A 114 -3.33 -0.90 11.65
C ARG A 114 -3.81 -2.25 11.12
N TYR A 115 -5.06 -2.38 10.68
CA TYR A 115 -5.60 -3.66 10.18
C TYR A 115 -5.01 -4.05 8.83
N PRO A 116 -5.07 -3.22 7.76
CA PRO A 116 -4.40 -3.55 6.50
C PRO A 116 -2.89 -3.73 6.69
N LEU A 117 -2.22 -2.96 7.57
CA LEU A 117 -0.81 -3.17 7.89
C LEU A 117 -0.55 -4.54 8.54
N ALA A 118 -1.36 -4.95 9.51
CA ALA A 118 -1.23 -6.26 10.16
C ALA A 118 -1.48 -7.42 9.18
N MET A 119 -2.37 -7.23 8.20
CA MET A 119 -2.65 -8.25 7.20
C MET A 119 -1.52 -8.48 6.19
N MET A 120 -0.52 -7.59 6.15
CA MET A 120 0.69 -7.81 5.35
C MET A 120 1.47 -9.05 5.78
N ASP A 121 1.29 -9.53 7.02
CA ASP A 121 1.85 -10.80 7.46
C ASP A 121 1.42 -11.97 6.57
N VAL A 122 0.13 -12.02 6.18
CA VAL A 122 -0.37 -13.02 5.22
C VAL A 122 0.26 -12.81 3.84
N ILE A 123 0.33 -11.56 3.39
CA ILE A 123 0.87 -11.22 2.06
C ILE A 123 2.34 -11.60 1.94
N LEU A 124 3.13 -11.34 2.99
CA LEU A 124 4.53 -11.70 3.09
C LEU A 124 4.74 -13.20 3.02
N GLU A 125 3.96 -13.98 3.77
CA GLU A 125 4.05 -15.44 3.77
C GLU A 125 3.88 -16.02 2.34
N TYR A 126 2.80 -15.63 1.65
CA TYR A 126 2.52 -16.13 0.30
C TYR A 126 3.51 -15.58 -0.74
N GLY A 127 3.92 -14.31 -0.60
CA GLY A 127 4.91 -13.71 -1.49
C GLY A 127 6.29 -14.37 -1.37
N GLN A 128 6.72 -14.73 -0.15
CA GLN A 128 7.97 -15.45 0.09
C GLN A 128 7.97 -16.86 -0.53
N GLN A 129 6.85 -17.57 -0.41
CA GLN A 129 6.68 -18.87 -1.07
C GLN A 129 6.74 -18.74 -2.59
N LEU A 130 6.15 -17.68 -3.16
CA LEU A 130 6.19 -17.42 -4.60
C LEU A 130 7.60 -17.14 -5.10
N VAL A 131 8.32 -16.21 -4.50
CA VAL A 131 9.66 -15.81 -4.97
C VAL A 131 10.69 -16.95 -4.87
N ALA A 132 10.44 -17.97 -4.05
CA ALA A 132 11.25 -19.19 -4.01
C ALA A 132 11.26 -19.97 -5.34
N HIS A 133 10.26 -19.76 -6.22
CA HIS A 133 10.20 -20.35 -7.56
C HIS A 133 10.97 -19.55 -8.62
N SER A 134 11.53 -18.39 -8.25
CA SER A 134 12.32 -17.58 -9.17
C SER A 134 13.65 -18.27 -9.52
N SER A 135 14.18 -17.96 -10.70
CA SER A 135 15.55 -18.30 -11.09
C SER A 135 16.61 -17.64 -10.18
N SER A 136 16.25 -16.58 -9.45
CA SER A 136 17.10 -15.89 -8.49
C SER A 136 16.35 -15.54 -7.21
N PRO A 137 16.05 -16.52 -6.33
CA PRO A 137 15.15 -16.34 -5.18
C PRO A 137 15.53 -15.18 -4.25
N THR A 138 16.82 -15.02 -3.94
CA THR A 138 17.30 -13.94 -3.07
C THR A 138 17.06 -12.55 -3.67
N GLN A 139 17.24 -12.40 -4.99
CA GLN A 139 17.00 -11.13 -5.67
C GLN A 139 15.49 -10.87 -5.81
N ALA A 140 14.71 -11.89 -6.17
CA ALA A 140 13.27 -11.80 -6.25
C ALA A 140 12.62 -11.44 -4.91
N LEU A 141 13.14 -11.98 -3.80
CA LEU A 141 12.69 -11.63 -2.45
C LEU A 141 12.95 -10.14 -2.14
N ARG A 142 14.13 -9.63 -2.51
CA ARG A 142 14.45 -8.19 -2.35
C ARG A 142 13.53 -7.32 -3.21
N ALA A 143 13.31 -7.70 -4.46
CA ALA A 143 12.38 -7.00 -5.36
C ALA A 143 10.95 -6.99 -4.80
N PHE A 144 10.47 -8.13 -4.32
CA PHE A 144 9.15 -8.27 -3.70
C PHE A 144 9.01 -7.36 -2.47
N HIS A 145 10.00 -7.34 -1.57
CA HIS A 145 9.99 -6.44 -0.42
C HIS A 145 9.96 -4.96 -0.83
N LYS A 146 10.71 -4.56 -1.87
CA LYS A 146 10.67 -3.18 -2.40
C LYS A 146 9.27 -2.81 -2.90
N VAL A 147 8.64 -3.67 -3.69
CA VAL A 147 7.30 -3.41 -4.25
C VAL A 147 6.23 -3.43 -3.16
N LEU A 148 6.30 -4.35 -2.20
CA LEU A 148 5.38 -4.36 -1.07
C LEU A 148 5.52 -3.11 -0.21
N ALA A 149 6.75 -2.66 0.05
CA ALA A 149 6.99 -1.39 0.75
C ALA A 149 6.48 -0.19 -0.03
N LEU A 150 6.64 -0.18 -1.36
CA LEU A 150 6.08 0.83 -2.26
C LEU A 150 4.56 0.91 -2.13
N ASP A 151 3.88 -0.24 -2.21
CA ASP A 151 2.41 -0.32 -2.06
C ASP A 151 1.96 0.22 -0.71
N LEU A 152 2.63 -0.21 0.36
CA LEU A 152 2.31 0.23 1.71
C LEU A 152 2.48 1.73 1.90
N ALA A 153 3.56 2.30 1.35
CA ALA A 153 3.80 3.74 1.43
C ALA A 153 2.73 4.54 0.66
N ILE A 154 2.42 4.18 -0.58
CA ILE A 154 1.40 4.87 -1.39
C ILE A 154 0.00 4.69 -0.81
N PHE A 155 -0.34 3.49 -0.35
CA PHE A 155 -1.59 3.22 0.34
C PHE A 155 -1.74 4.05 1.62
N ASN A 156 -0.68 4.12 2.44
CA ASN A 156 -0.68 4.87 3.68
C ASN A 156 -0.70 6.39 3.44
N GLN A 157 -0.16 6.86 2.31
CA GLN A 157 -0.26 8.27 1.89
C GLN A 157 -1.72 8.72 1.84
N ALA A 158 -2.65 7.90 1.34
CA ALA A 158 -4.06 8.26 1.29
C ALA A 158 -4.69 8.48 2.69
N TYR A 159 -4.19 7.78 3.72
CA TYR A 159 -4.60 8.03 5.11
C TYR A 159 -4.07 9.36 5.63
N GLU A 160 -2.78 9.64 5.38
CA GLU A 160 -2.15 10.91 5.77
C GLU A 160 -2.84 12.09 5.06
N ASP A 161 -3.05 11.99 3.76
CA ASP A 161 -3.68 13.04 2.94
C ASP A 161 -5.09 13.37 3.44
N ASN A 162 -5.86 12.35 3.83
CA ASN A 162 -7.20 12.58 4.36
C ASN A 162 -7.17 13.31 5.71
N GLN A 163 -6.32 12.87 6.65
CA GLN A 163 -6.17 13.53 7.95
C GLN A 163 -5.69 14.97 7.78
N LEU A 164 -4.71 15.16 6.90
CA LEU A 164 -4.11 16.44 6.63
C LEU A 164 -5.10 17.40 5.96
N LYS A 165 -5.88 16.93 4.99
CA LYS A 165 -6.92 17.72 4.33
C LYS A 165 -7.92 18.29 5.34
N HIS A 166 -8.48 17.44 6.20
CA HIS A 166 -9.45 17.88 7.20
C HIS A 166 -8.84 18.87 8.19
N LEU A 167 -7.60 18.65 8.62
CA LEU A 167 -6.94 19.60 9.51
C LEU A 167 -6.63 20.92 8.80
N ALA A 168 -6.18 20.88 7.54
CA ALA A 168 -5.89 22.06 6.74
C ALA A 168 -7.12 22.95 6.55
N GLU A 169 -8.30 22.36 6.38
CA GLU A 169 -9.59 23.06 6.35
C GLU A 169 -9.87 23.82 7.67
N LEU A 170 -9.44 23.27 8.82
CA LEU A 170 -9.64 23.87 10.14
C LEU A 170 -8.62 24.96 10.48
N VAL A 171 -7.33 24.77 10.12
CA VAL A 171 -6.24 25.67 10.51
C VAL A 171 -5.86 26.69 9.43
N GLY A 172 -6.57 26.69 8.30
CA GLY A 172 -6.40 27.66 7.23
C GLY A 172 -5.23 27.37 6.28
N GLY A 173 -4.75 26.12 6.21
CA GLY A 173 -3.75 25.71 5.24
C GLY A 173 -2.95 24.47 5.62
N GLU A 174 -2.48 23.76 4.60
CA GLU A 174 -1.75 22.49 4.78
C GLU A 174 -0.44 22.65 5.57
N ARG A 175 0.30 23.74 5.34
CA ARG A 175 1.54 24.01 6.08
C ARG A 175 1.30 24.07 7.58
N LEU A 176 0.28 24.82 8.01
CA LEU A 176 -0.08 24.93 9.42
C LEU A 176 -0.56 23.58 9.96
N ALA A 177 -1.33 22.83 9.16
CA ALA A 177 -1.78 21.50 9.55
C ALA A 177 -0.60 20.54 9.80
N ARG A 178 0.42 20.54 8.93
CA ARG A 178 1.64 19.74 9.13
C ARG A 178 2.43 20.17 10.37
N ILE A 179 2.53 21.48 10.64
CA ILE A 179 3.19 22.01 11.86
C ILE A 179 2.45 21.56 13.12
N VAL A 180 1.12 21.64 13.11
CA VAL A 180 0.26 21.21 14.23
C VAL A 180 0.36 19.70 14.45
N LEU A 181 0.27 18.88 13.41
CA LEU A 181 0.44 17.42 13.50
C LEU A 181 1.82 17.02 14.03
N ALA A 182 2.86 17.75 13.64
CA ALA A 182 4.21 17.50 14.09
C ALA A 182 4.47 17.96 15.55
N GLY A 183 3.50 18.62 16.19
CA GLY A 183 3.67 19.19 17.52
C GLY A 183 4.76 20.27 17.58
N ILE A 184 5.10 20.88 16.44
CA ILE A 184 6.15 21.90 16.35
C ILE A 184 5.53 23.22 16.81
N THR A 185 5.84 23.62 18.04
CA THR A 185 5.46 24.96 18.54
C THR A 185 6.30 26.02 17.85
N SER A 186 5.63 27.07 17.33
CA SER A 186 6.24 28.29 16.81
C SER A 186 6.95 29.11 17.87
#